data_AF-A0A0F2QBD6-F1
#
_entry.id   AF-A0A0F2QBD6-F1
#
_cell.length_a   1.000
_cell.length_b   1.000
_cell.length_c   1.000
_cell.angle_alpha   90.00
_cell.angle_beta   90.00
_cell.angle_gamma   90.00
#
_symmetry.space_group_name_H-M   'P 1'
#
loop_
_entity.id
_entity.type
_entity.pdbx_description
1 polymer ?
#
loop_
_entity_poly.entity_id
_entity_poly.type
_entity_poly.pdbx_seq_one_letter_code
_entity_poly.pdbx_strand_id
1 'polypeptide(L)'
;MVCSILSELSKSLENEAKSLIKANKVKWSPHALTELDNDGVKTDEVKTAIDSLQLIELFWTHGFNSPKCVFYLQIPGKPHFHIVTLLSDDSILIKTGYLALDPNKFKGDGKTRVRDIEK
;
A
#
# COMPACT_ATOMS: atom_id res chain seq x y z
N MET A 1 -8.77 -24.87 4.83
CA MET A 1 -7.70 -24.71 5.84
C MET A 1 -6.57 -23.80 5.34
N VAL A 2 -6.07 -23.92 4.11
CA VAL A 2 -5.05 -22.98 3.56
C VAL A 2 -5.60 -21.57 3.35
N CYS A 3 -6.86 -21.42 2.89
CA CYS A 3 -7.47 -20.10 2.68
C CYS A 3 -7.70 -19.30 3.98
N SER A 4 -7.86 -19.94 5.13
CA SER A 4 -8.06 -19.23 6.41
C SER A 4 -6.76 -18.62 6.92
N ILE A 5 -5.64 -19.36 6.83
CA ILE A 5 -4.32 -18.88 7.25
C ILE A 5 -3.86 -17.67 6.44
N LEU A 6 -4.04 -17.70 5.12
CA LEU A 6 -3.70 -16.57 4.25
C LEU A 6 -4.57 -15.33 4.55
N SER A 7 -5.86 -15.55 4.83
CA SER A 7 -6.76 -14.45 5.21
C SER A 7 -6.39 -13.83 6.56
N GLU A 8 -6.00 -14.67 7.53
CA GLU A 8 -5.54 -14.22 8.85
C GLU A 8 -4.23 -13.42 8.75
N LEU A 9 -3.27 -13.90 7.96
CA LEU A 9 -2.02 -13.18 7.71
C LEU A 9 -2.26 -11.81 7.07
N SER A 10 -3.11 -11.74 6.03
CA SER A 10 -3.44 -10.47 5.39
C SER A 10 -4.05 -9.49 6.38
N LYS A 11 -5.04 -9.92 7.17
CA LYS A 11 -5.66 -9.06 8.20
C LYS A 11 -4.67 -8.61 9.27
N SER A 12 -3.74 -9.48 9.67
CA SER A 12 -2.69 -9.13 10.63
C SER A 12 -1.81 -8.01 10.10
N LEU A 13 -1.33 -8.13 8.85
CA LEU A 13 -0.49 -7.11 8.20
C LEU A 13 -1.23 -5.79 7.99
N GLU A 14 -2.51 -5.84 7.61
CA GLU A 14 -3.35 -4.64 7.51
C GLU A 14 -3.48 -3.93 8.86
N ASN A 15 -3.75 -4.68 9.92
CA ASN A 15 -3.90 -4.12 11.27
C ASN A 15 -2.59 -3.53 11.79
N GLU A 16 -1.48 -4.20 11.54
CA GLU A 16 -0.15 -3.71 11.89
C GLU A 16 0.18 -2.40 11.15
N ALA A 17 -0.02 -2.37 9.83
CA ALA A 17 0.16 -1.16 9.03
C ALA A 17 -0.73 0.00 9.54
N LYS A 18 -2.01 -0.27 9.82
CA LYS A 18 -2.95 0.71 10.40
C LYS A 18 -2.46 1.24 11.74
N SER A 19 -2.01 0.35 12.63
CA SER A 19 -1.49 0.72 13.95
C SER A 19 -0.25 1.62 13.86
N LEU A 20 0.72 1.24 13.01
CA LEU A 20 1.93 2.03 12.78
C LEU A 20 1.63 3.41 12.19
N ILE A 21 0.71 3.49 11.23
CA ILE A 21 0.31 4.77 10.61
C ILE A 21 -0.41 5.67 11.62
N LYS A 22 -1.35 5.12 12.41
CA LYS A 22 -2.05 5.86 13.48
C LYS A 22 -1.11 6.33 14.59
N ALA A 23 -0.08 5.56 14.90
CA ALA A 23 0.99 5.95 15.83
C ALA A 23 2.02 6.93 15.21
N ASN A 24 1.77 7.41 13.98
CA ASN A 24 2.65 8.32 13.23
C ASN A 24 4.07 7.76 13.02
N LYS A 25 4.22 6.42 12.98
CA LYS A 25 5.49 5.71 12.74
C LYS A 25 5.76 5.52 11.24
N VAL A 26 5.43 6.54 10.45
CA VAL A 26 5.50 6.51 8.98
C VAL A 26 6.77 7.20 8.50
N LYS A 27 7.57 6.48 7.71
CA LYS A 27 8.71 7.02 6.98
C LYS A 27 8.32 7.13 5.51
N TRP A 28 8.48 8.30 4.92
CA TRP A 28 8.21 8.53 3.50
C TRP A 28 9.52 8.53 2.73
N SER A 29 9.59 7.75 1.66
CA SER A 29 10.72 7.87 0.73
C SER A 29 10.61 9.21 -0.03
N PRO A 30 11.73 9.83 -0.44
CA PRO A 30 11.67 11.02 -1.29
C PRO A 30 10.89 10.78 -2.59
N HIS A 31 11.04 9.59 -3.19
CA HIS A 31 10.30 9.19 -4.38
C HIS A 31 8.78 9.15 -4.12
N ALA A 32 8.34 8.62 -2.97
CA ALA A 32 6.92 8.61 -2.62
C ALA A 32 6.34 10.01 -2.52
N LEU A 33 7.08 10.95 -1.93
CA LEU A 33 6.65 12.34 -1.82
C LEU A 33 6.50 13.00 -3.19
N THR A 34 7.42 12.73 -4.13
CA THR A 34 7.33 13.22 -5.51
C THR A 34 6.13 12.65 -6.26
N GLU A 35 5.87 11.34 -6.16
CA GLU A 35 4.71 10.73 -6.84
C GLU A 35 3.39 11.23 -6.27
N LEU A 36 3.31 11.38 -4.95
CA LEU A 36 2.16 11.98 -4.28
C LEU A 36 1.87 13.41 -4.77
N ASP A 37 2.91 14.24 -4.88
CA ASP A 37 2.79 15.62 -5.37
C ASP A 37 2.32 15.66 -6.83
N ASN A 38 2.88 14.79 -7.69
CA ASN A 38 2.47 14.63 -9.09
C ASN A 38 0.99 14.23 -9.23
N ASP A 39 0.49 13.37 -8.33
CA ASP A 39 -0.91 12.93 -8.27
C ASP A 39 -1.83 13.89 -7.49
N GLY A 40 -1.27 14.99 -6.97
CA GLY A 40 -1.96 15.99 -6.15
C GLY A 40 -2.56 15.38 -4.89
N VAL A 41 -1.91 14.39 -4.28
CA VAL A 41 -2.33 13.71 -3.05
C VAL A 41 -1.39 14.12 -1.92
N LYS A 42 -1.93 14.54 -0.78
CA LYS A 42 -1.14 14.88 0.41
C LYS A 42 -0.94 13.66 1.30
N THR A 43 0.16 13.64 2.03
CA THR A 43 0.43 12.58 3.03
C THR A 43 -0.65 12.49 4.10
N ASP A 44 -1.27 13.61 4.47
CA ASP A 44 -2.39 13.64 5.42
C ASP A 44 -3.65 12.99 4.84
N GLU A 45 -3.93 13.13 3.54
CA GLU A 45 -5.04 12.42 2.90
C GLU A 45 -4.84 10.91 2.98
N VAL A 46 -3.61 10.43 2.74
CA VAL A 46 -3.25 9.01 2.90
C VAL A 46 -3.46 8.55 4.35
N LYS A 47 -3.04 9.35 5.34
CA LYS A 47 -3.22 9.02 6.76
C LYS A 47 -4.69 8.99 7.16
N THR A 48 -5.52 9.92 6.65
CA THR A 48 -6.96 9.93 6.94
C THR A 48 -7.70 8.75 6.30
N ALA A 49 -7.22 8.26 5.16
CA ALA A 49 -7.78 7.10 4.47
C ALA A 49 -7.38 5.74 5.09
N ILE A 50 -6.56 5.73 6.15
CA ILE A 50 -5.92 4.51 6.67
C ILE A 50 -6.91 3.41 7.08
N ASP A 51 -8.11 3.76 7.53
CA ASP A 51 -9.10 2.77 7.94
C ASP A 51 -9.60 1.90 6.77
N SER A 52 -9.55 2.45 5.55
CA SER A 52 -9.87 1.74 4.31
C SER A 52 -8.73 0.83 3.80
N LEU A 53 -7.57 0.82 4.47
CA LEU A 53 -6.39 0.09 4.01
C LEU A 53 -6.67 -1.42 3.88
N GLN A 54 -6.36 -1.96 2.71
CA GLN A 54 -6.50 -3.38 2.37
C GLN A 54 -5.25 -3.90 1.67
N LEU A 55 -4.77 -5.07 2.06
CA LEU A 55 -3.61 -5.72 1.45
C LEU A 55 -4.00 -6.31 0.10
N ILE A 56 -3.33 -5.87 -0.96
CA ILE A 56 -3.51 -6.39 -2.32
C ILE A 56 -2.46 -7.46 -2.63
N GLU A 57 -1.21 -7.18 -2.28
CA GLU A 57 -0.08 -8.04 -2.64
C GLU A 57 0.99 -8.05 -1.55
N LEU A 58 1.58 -9.23 -1.35
CA LEU A 58 2.67 -9.50 -0.42
C LEU A 58 3.77 -10.26 -1.15
N PHE A 59 4.98 -9.71 -1.19
CA PHE A 59 6.11 -10.40 -1.81
C PHE A 59 7.45 -10.03 -1.16
N TRP A 60 8.41 -10.96 -1.26
CA TRP A 60 9.78 -10.77 -0.82
C TRP A 60 10.64 -10.44 -2.03
N THR A 61 11.42 -9.37 -1.93
CA THR A 61 12.41 -9.02 -2.96
C THR A 61 13.81 -9.25 -2.44
N HIS A 62 14.68 -9.79 -3.28
CA HIS A 62 16.11 -9.90 -2.99
C HIS A 62 16.67 -8.56 -2.49
N GLY A 63 17.40 -8.61 -1.38
CA GLY A 63 18.02 -7.44 -0.75
C GLY A 63 17.20 -6.75 0.35
N PHE A 64 16.00 -7.24 0.67
CA PHE A 64 15.18 -6.72 1.78
C PHE A 64 14.86 -7.83 2.79
N ASN A 65 15.08 -7.55 4.06
CA ASN A 65 14.73 -8.46 5.18
C ASN A 65 13.26 -8.34 5.60
N SER A 66 12.52 -7.40 5.01
CA SER A 66 11.12 -7.13 5.29
C SER A 66 10.25 -7.41 4.07
N PRO A 67 9.02 -7.89 4.25
CA PRO A 67 8.08 -8.07 3.15
C PRO A 67 7.73 -6.71 2.52
N LYS A 68 7.59 -6.71 1.20
CA LYS A 68 6.92 -5.62 0.48
C LYS A 68 5.43 -5.88 0.48
N CYS A 69 4.68 -4.89 0.94
CA CYS A 69 3.22 -4.91 0.95
C CYS A 69 2.69 -3.82 0.02
N VAL A 70 1.79 -4.21 -0.88
CA VAL A 70 1.01 -3.27 -1.69
C VAL A 70 -0.36 -3.15 -1.05
N PHE A 71 -0.71 -1.93 -0.64
CA PHE A 71 -1.99 -1.64 -0.02
C PHE A 71 -2.84 -0.77 -0.92
N TYR A 72 -4.14 -1.06 -0.92
CA TYR A 72 -5.19 -0.21 -1.46
C TYR A 72 -5.71 0.73 -0.38
N LEU A 73 -6.04 1.97 -0.77
CA LEU A 73 -6.66 3.00 0.06
C LEU A 73 -7.77 3.70 -0.72
N GLN A 74 -8.83 4.05 -0.02
CA GLN A 74 -9.92 4.92 -0.50
C GLN A 74 -9.71 6.34 0.02
N ILE A 75 -9.17 7.20 -0.83
CA ILE A 75 -9.07 8.64 -0.54
C ILE A 75 -10.32 9.33 -1.12
N PRO A 76 -11.13 10.03 -0.30
CA PRO A 76 -12.33 10.71 -0.78
C PRO A 76 -12.06 11.65 -1.95
N GLY A 77 -12.85 11.54 -3.02
CA GLY A 77 -12.72 12.40 -4.21
C GLY A 77 -11.52 12.06 -5.11
N LYS A 78 -10.74 11.02 -4.78
CA LYS A 78 -9.65 10.53 -5.62
C LYS A 78 -9.99 9.15 -6.20
N PRO A 79 -9.44 8.80 -7.36
CA PRO A 79 -9.46 7.44 -7.87
C PRO A 79 -8.75 6.45 -6.93
N HIS A 80 -8.81 5.17 -7.27
CA HIS A 80 -8.19 4.09 -6.50
C HIS A 80 -6.72 4.45 -6.20
N PHE A 81 -6.30 4.40 -4.94
CA PHE A 81 -4.95 4.84 -4.57
C PHE A 81 -4.19 3.68 -3.93
N HIS A 82 -2.98 3.41 -4.43
CA HIS A 82 -2.13 2.34 -3.92
C HIS A 82 -0.88 2.91 -3.26
N ILE A 83 -0.41 2.24 -2.21
CA ILE A 83 0.91 2.49 -1.63
C ILE A 83 1.72 1.21 -1.59
N VAL A 84 3.00 1.34 -1.90
CA VAL A 84 3.98 0.26 -1.75
C VAL A 84 4.78 0.52 -0.50
N THR A 85 4.84 -0.47 0.39
CA THR A 85 5.40 -0.31 1.72
C THR A 85 6.39 -1.41 2.06
N LEU A 86 7.32 -1.10 2.98
CA LEU A 86 8.08 -2.08 3.73
C LEU A 86 7.66 -1.96 5.19
N LEU A 87 7.27 -3.09 5.79
CA LEU A 87 6.90 -3.17 7.21
C LEU A 87 8.11 -3.62 8.04
N SER A 88 8.37 -2.90 9.13
CA SER A 88 9.21 -3.34 10.23
C SER A 88 8.41 -3.28 11.53
N ASP A 89 8.90 -3.97 12.56
CA ASP A 89 8.24 -4.05 13.88
C ASP A 89 7.94 -2.67 14.49
N ASP A 90 8.72 -1.65 14.13
CA ASP A 90 8.69 -0.32 14.72
C ASP A 90 8.23 0.79 13.76
N SER A 91 8.12 0.53 12.47
CA SER A 91 7.82 1.57 11.48
C SER A 91 7.31 1.00 10.16
N ILE A 92 6.64 1.86 9.40
CA ILE A 92 6.27 1.58 8.02
C ILE A 92 6.99 2.56 7.10
N LEU A 93 7.68 2.04 6.09
CA LEU A 93 8.31 2.84 5.05
C LEU A 93 7.46 2.81 3.80
N ILE A 94 6.87 3.94 3.43
CA ILE A 94 6.14 4.12 2.17
C ILE A 94 7.16 4.44 1.09
N LYS A 95 7.35 3.49 0.16
CA LYS A 95 8.33 3.56 -0.94
C LYS A 95 7.82 4.36 -2.13
N THR A 96 6.55 4.22 -2.46
CA THR A 96 5.85 4.96 -3.52
C THR A 96 4.36 4.93 -3.23
N GLY A 97 3.61 5.89 -3.78
CA GLY A 97 2.16 5.91 -3.79
C GLY A 97 1.67 6.46 -5.12
N TYR A 98 0.57 5.93 -5.65
CA TYR A 98 0.10 6.31 -6.98
C TYR A 98 -1.41 6.07 -7.15
N LEU A 99 -2.02 6.86 -8.02
CA LEU A 99 -3.39 6.66 -8.47
C LEU A 99 -3.46 5.51 -9.50
N ALA A 100 -4.28 4.50 -9.18
CA ALA A 100 -4.60 3.38 -10.05
C ALA A 100 -5.65 3.75 -11.11
N LEU A 101 -5.28 4.66 -12.03
CA LEU A 101 -6.18 5.22 -13.06
C LEU A 101 -6.42 4.30 -14.27
N ASP A 102 -5.44 3.50 -14.68
CA ASP A 102 -5.51 2.66 -15.87
C ASP A 102 -4.97 1.23 -15.60
N PRO A 103 -5.84 0.22 -15.47
CA PRO A 103 -5.45 -1.17 -15.23
C PRO A 103 -4.43 -1.72 -16.24
N ASN A 104 -4.41 -1.22 -17.48
CA ASN A 104 -3.50 -1.69 -18.54
C ASN A 104 -2.08 -1.13 -18.38
N LYS A 105 -1.96 0.15 -18.02
CA LYS A 105 -0.67 0.77 -17.68
C LYS A 105 -0.01 0.06 -16.49
N PHE A 106 -0.82 -0.45 -15.56
CA PHE A 106 -0.36 -1.20 -14.38
C PHE A 106 0.16 -2.62 -14.66
N LYS A 107 -0.36 -3.30 -15.69
CA LYS A 107 0.19 -4.57 -16.19
C LYS A 107 1.55 -4.38 -16.88
N GLY A 108 1.70 -3.27 -17.63
CA GLY A 108 2.92 -2.94 -18.37
C GLY A 108 4.10 -2.52 -17.47
N ASP A 109 3.83 -1.79 -16.39
CA ASP A 109 4.87 -1.31 -15.46
C ASP A 109 5.34 -2.38 -14.45
N GLY A 110 4.75 -3.59 -14.47
CA GLY A 110 5.02 -4.64 -13.49
C GLY A 110 4.57 -4.29 -12.06
N LYS A 111 3.75 -3.24 -11.92
CA LYS A 111 3.37 -2.63 -10.63
C LYS A 111 2.02 -3.08 -10.08
N THR A 112 1.28 -3.93 -10.79
CA THR A 112 0.15 -4.62 -10.17
C THR A 112 -0.11 -5.95 -10.85
N ARG A 113 0.07 -7.06 -10.11
CA ARG A 113 -0.72 -8.27 -10.36
C ARG A 113 -2.06 -8.05 -9.67
N VAL A 114 -2.86 -7.16 -10.25
CA VAL A 114 -4.25 -6.94 -9.87
C VAL A 114 -4.91 -8.31 -9.89
N ARG A 115 -5.28 -8.86 -8.73
CA ARG A 115 -6.43 -9.77 -8.72
C ARG A 115 -7.63 -8.88 -9.00
N ASP A 116 -7.93 -8.79 -10.29
CA ASP A 116 -9.23 -8.50 -10.85
C ASP A 116 -9.87 -7.18 -10.38
N ILE A 117 -9.55 -6.09 -11.10
CA ILE A 117 -10.39 -4.88 -11.13
C ILE A 117 -11.76 -5.16 -11.77
N GLU A 118 -11.98 -6.36 -12.31
CA GLU A 118 -13.27 -6.80 -12.80
C GLU A 118 -13.60 -8.18 -12.22
N LYS A 119 -14.49 -8.17 -11.21
CA LYS A 119 -15.40 -9.26 -10.81
C LYS A 119 -14.88 -10.70 -10.70
#